data_AF-A0A9Q3C379-F1
#
_entry.id   AF-A0A9Q3C379-F1
#
_cell.length_a   1.000
_cell.length_b   1.000
_cell.length_c   1.000
_cell.angle_alpha   90.00
_cell.angle_beta   90.00
_cell.angle_gamma   90.00
#
_symmetry.space_group_name_H-M   'P 1'
#
loop_
_entity.id
_entity.type
_entity.pdbx_description
1 polymer ?
#
loop_
_entity_poly.entity_id
_entity_poly.type
_entity_poly.pdbx_seq_one_letter_code
_entity_poly.pdbx_strand_id
1 'polypeptide(L)'
;MLGIKLSFSTAYHPQTDGLAVRMIQTIGDILRRFCAYGIKYKDHERYTHDWVTPLPAVQLAYNTSQHSTTGKSPSLVEKGWNPLFPVDHLKKNLLTIHPTANYFHDMENAVEVKLTEEFSRKHPAFPVSLIKPYFQTEEDKFPSRKKNPTPPEIVEVEDSPGPVKKIIKARKIRLNGKDQRQYLVRFKNQTADKGKWLAEDAVPDGNLHLRRFRVSRRTEKSHQL
;
A
#
# COMPACT_ATOMS: atom_id res chain seq x y z
N MET A 1 -22.67 -0.45 58.58
CA MET A 1 -23.18 -1.41 57.56
C MET A 1 -23.25 -0.70 56.22
N LEU A 2 -22.75 -1.30 55.13
CA LEU A 2 -22.58 -0.69 53.80
C LEU A 2 -23.90 -0.35 53.04
N GLY A 3 -25.07 -0.35 53.70
CA GLY A 3 -26.35 0.03 53.07
C GLY A 3 -26.83 -0.88 51.93
N ILE A 4 -26.24 -2.07 51.79
CA ILE A 4 -26.49 -2.97 50.65
C ILE A 4 -27.82 -3.70 50.87
N LYS A 5 -28.74 -3.58 49.92
CA LYS A 5 -30.01 -4.33 49.91
C LYS A 5 -29.82 -5.65 49.18
N LEU A 6 -29.97 -6.77 49.87
CA LEU A 6 -29.93 -8.09 49.23
C LEU A 6 -31.27 -8.38 48.55
N SER A 7 -31.18 -8.82 47.30
CA SER A 7 -32.31 -9.33 46.52
C SER A 7 -32.04 -10.81 46.23
N PHE A 8 -32.89 -11.69 46.73
CA PHE A 8 -32.76 -13.13 46.51
C PHE A 8 -33.60 -13.55 45.30
N SER A 9 -33.05 -14.41 44.45
CA SER A 9 -33.84 -15.13 43.46
C SER A 9 -34.73 -16.18 44.13
N THR A 10 -35.85 -16.53 43.49
CA THR A 10 -36.70 -17.62 43.96
C THR A 10 -36.00 -18.97 43.81
N ALA A 11 -36.20 -19.86 44.78
CA ALA A 11 -35.62 -21.22 44.72
C ALA A 11 -36.12 -21.96 43.47
N TYR A 12 -35.23 -22.73 42.82
CA TYR A 12 -35.51 -23.51 41.61
C TYR A 12 -35.98 -22.71 40.37
N HIS A 13 -35.77 -21.39 40.34
CA HIS A 13 -36.07 -20.56 39.16
C HIS A 13 -34.80 -19.95 38.55
N PRO A 14 -34.03 -20.70 37.75
CA PRO A 14 -32.74 -20.25 37.19
C PRO A 14 -32.86 -19.09 36.19
N GLN A 15 -34.08 -18.65 35.87
CA GLN A 15 -34.35 -17.63 34.87
C GLN A 15 -34.11 -16.20 35.38
N THR A 16 -34.07 -15.98 36.70
CA THR A 16 -33.92 -14.63 37.29
C THR A 16 -32.51 -14.05 37.14
N ASP A 17 -31.48 -14.87 36.96
CA ASP A 17 -30.09 -14.43 36.83
C ASP A 17 -29.41 -15.00 35.56
N GLY A 18 -30.10 -14.86 34.43
CA GLY A 18 -29.63 -15.40 33.15
C GLY A 18 -28.29 -14.83 32.68
N LEU A 19 -27.94 -13.60 33.09
CA LEU A 19 -26.67 -12.97 32.75
C LEU A 19 -25.49 -13.63 33.48
N ALA A 20 -25.58 -13.80 34.81
CA ALA A 20 -24.51 -14.47 35.55
C ALA A 20 -24.41 -15.94 35.14
N VAL A 21 -25.54 -16.62 34.90
CA VAL A 21 -25.55 -18.01 34.42
C VAL A 21 -24.83 -18.14 33.08
N ARG A 22 -25.11 -17.25 32.11
CA ARG A 22 -24.43 -17.26 30.81
C ARG A 22 -22.92 -17.00 30.95
N MET A 23 -22.55 -16.08 31.82
CA MET A 23 -21.14 -15.76 32.13
C MET A 23 -20.41 -16.98 32.70
N ILE A 24 -20.99 -17.62 33.73
CA ILE A 24 -20.41 -18.80 34.38
C ILE A 24 -20.26 -19.95 33.39
N GLN A 25 -21.25 -20.19 32.52
CA GLN A 25 -21.15 -21.20 31.46
C GLN A 25 -19.97 -20.92 30.52
N THR A 26 -19.83 -19.68 30.06
CA THR A 26 -18.76 -19.27 29.14
C THR A 26 -17.38 -19.47 29.78
N ILE A 27 -17.21 -19.06 31.04
CA ILE A 27 -15.96 -19.25 31.79
C ILE A 27 -15.67 -20.74 31.98
N GLY A 28 -16.69 -21.54 32.33
CA GLY A 28 -16.58 -22.99 32.48
C GLY A 28 -16.11 -23.68 31.18
N ASP A 29 -16.59 -23.24 30.03
CA ASP A 29 -16.18 -23.77 28.73
C ASP A 29 -14.72 -23.41 28.38
N ILE A 30 -14.28 -22.19 28.69
CA ILE A 30 -12.88 -21.78 28.51
C ILE A 30 -11.96 -22.62 29.40
N LEU A 31 -12.31 -22.77 30.69
CA LEU A 31 -11.55 -23.56 31.64
C LEU A 31 -11.49 -25.03 31.24
N ARG A 32 -12.61 -25.63 30.79
CA ARG A 32 -12.63 -27.02 30.33
C ARG A 32 -11.67 -27.26 29.17
N ARG A 33 -11.60 -26.31 28.22
CA ARG A 33 -10.63 -26.39 27.10
C ARG A 33 -9.20 -26.26 27.60
N PHE A 34 -8.95 -25.37 28.56
CA PHE A 34 -7.62 -25.23 29.14
C PHE A 34 -7.18 -26.49 29.89
N CYS A 35 -8.03 -27.07 30.74
CA CYS A 35 -7.71 -28.30 31.48
C CYS A 35 -7.52 -29.52 30.55
N ALA A 36 -8.17 -29.55 29.38
CA ALA A 36 -8.00 -30.61 28.38
C ALA A 36 -6.73 -30.47 27.52
N TYR A 37 -6.34 -29.23 27.17
CA TYR A 37 -5.28 -28.98 26.18
C TYR A 37 -4.09 -28.17 26.73
N GLY A 38 -4.04 -27.92 28.03
CA GLY A 38 -3.04 -27.09 28.71
C GLY A 38 -1.60 -27.54 28.48
N ILE A 39 -0.68 -26.57 28.59
CA ILE A 39 0.74 -26.68 28.21
C ILE A 39 1.61 -27.23 29.36
N LYS A 40 1.13 -27.17 30.62
CA LYS A 40 1.91 -27.56 31.80
C LYS A 40 1.23 -28.67 32.59
N TYR A 41 2.04 -29.64 33.03
CA TYR A 41 1.71 -30.78 33.89
C TYR A 41 0.45 -31.53 33.47
N LYS A 42 0.68 -32.65 32.79
CA LYS A 42 -0.35 -33.65 32.47
C LYS A 42 -0.12 -34.82 33.40
N ASP A 43 -1.15 -35.23 34.13
CA ASP A 43 -1.10 -36.49 34.87
C ASP A 43 -1.04 -37.67 33.89
N HIS A 44 -0.92 -38.90 34.41
CA HIS A 44 -0.91 -40.12 33.60
C HIS A 44 -2.13 -40.22 32.65
N GLU A 45 -3.24 -39.55 32.98
CA GLU A 45 -4.47 -39.48 32.19
C GLU A 45 -4.50 -38.34 31.14
N ARG A 46 -3.38 -37.63 30.93
CA ARG A 46 -3.23 -36.51 29.96
C ARG A 46 -4.01 -35.23 30.26
N TYR A 47 -4.65 -35.12 31.42
CA TYR A 47 -5.37 -33.92 31.85
C TYR A 47 -4.53 -33.05 32.81
N THR A 48 -4.84 -31.75 32.82
CA THR A 48 -4.32 -30.79 33.81
C THR A 48 -5.45 -30.44 34.77
N HIS A 49 -5.26 -30.66 36.07
CA HIS A 49 -6.24 -30.30 37.10
C HIS A 49 -6.08 -28.88 37.65
N ASP A 50 -5.08 -28.13 37.16
CA ASP A 50 -4.84 -26.75 37.55
C ASP A 50 -5.75 -25.77 36.79
N TRP A 51 -6.89 -25.46 37.43
CA TRP A 51 -7.85 -24.47 36.95
C TRP A 51 -7.66 -23.09 37.58
N VAL A 52 -6.81 -22.96 38.61
CA VAL A 52 -6.62 -21.71 39.37
C VAL A 52 -5.62 -20.80 38.67
N THR A 53 -4.49 -21.34 38.20
CA THR A 53 -3.47 -20.61 37.46
C THR A 53 -4.00 -19.82 36.26
N PRO A 54 -4.91 -20.37 35.41
CA PRO A 54 -5.44 -19.63 34.27
C PRO A 54 -6.50 -18.57 34.62
N LEU A 55 -7.07 -18.54 35.84
CA LEU A 55 -8.20 -17.65 36.17
C LEU A 55 -7.96 -16.18 35.81
N PRO A 56 -6.80 -15.55 36.13
CA PRO A 56 -6.56 -14.16 35.77
C PRO A 56 -6.56 -13.94 34.25
N ALA A 57 -6.02 -14.91 33.49
CA ALA A 57 -5.99 -14.85 32.03
C ALA A 57 -7.40 -15.04 31.43
N VAL A 58 -8.20 -15.95 31.99
CA VAL A 58 -9.59 -16.19 31.57
C VAL A 58 -10.45 -14.97 31.86
N GLN A 59 -10.31 -14.36 33.04
CA GLN A 59 -11.00 -13.13 33.40
C GLN A 59 -10.66 -12.00 32.43
N LEU A 60 -9.37 -11.83 32.12
CA LEU A 60 -8.91 -10.82 31.17
C LEU A 60 -9.50 -11.08 29.77
N ALA A 61 -9.39 -12.30 29.27
CA ALA A 61 -9.90 -12.69 27.96
C ALA A 61 -11.41 -12.44 27.84
N TYR A 62 -12.19 -12.85 28.85
CA TYR A 62 -13.62 -12.61 28.91
C TYR A 62 -13.95 -11.12 28.91
N ASN A 63 -13.28 -10.33 29.75
CA ASN A 63 -13.51 -8.89 29.87
C ASN A 63 -13.13 -8.10 28.61
N THR A 64 -12.20 -8.61 27.80
CA THR A 64 -11.80 -7.96 26.53
C THR A 64 -12.56 -8.48 25.31
N SER A 65 -13.26 -9.61 25.42
CA SER A 65 -14.02 -10.19 24.33
C SER A 65 -15.32 -9.42 24.08
N GLN A 66 -15.70 -9.24 22.83
CA GLN A 66 -16.97 -8.60 22.49
C GLN A 66 -18.14 -9.57 22.71
N HIS A 67 -19.21 -9.10 23.34
CA HIS A 67 -20.44 -9.89 23.50
C HIS A 67 -21.38 -9.66 22.32
N SER A 68 -22.07 -10.72 21.90
CA SER A 68 -23.02 -10.69 20.79
C SER A 68 -24.23 -9.77 21.03
N THR A 69 -24.64 -9.61 22.28
CA THR A 69 -25.82 -8.79 22.65
C THR A 69 -25.52 -7.30 22.66
N THR A 70 -24.32 -6.88 23.10
CA THR A 70 -23.95 -5.47 23.24
C THR A 70 -23.04 -4.97 22.13
N GLY A 71 -22.41 -5.87 21.36
CA GLY A 71 -21.38 -5.54 20.37
C GLY A 71 -20.13 -4.90 20.97
N LYS A 72 -19.99 -4.92 22.30
CA LYS A 72 -18.91 -4.27 23.05
C LYS A 72 -18.32 -5.25 24.07
N SER A 73 -17.08 -5.02 24.49
CA SER A 73 -16.44 -5.78 25.55
C SER A 73 -16.86 -5.28 26.93
N PRO A 74 -16.93 -6.15 27.97
CA PRO A 74 -17.32 -5.73 29.31
C PRO A 74 -16.44 -4.62 29.88
N SER A 75 -15.12 -4.68 29.69
CA SER A 75 -14.22 -3.62 30.18
C SER A 75 -14.47 -2.28 29.50
N LEU A 76 -14.89 -2.29 28.23
CA LEU A 76 -15.26 -1.06 27.54
C LEU A 76 -16.56 -0.47 28.08
N VAL A 77 -17.52 -1.31 28.46
CA VAL A 77 -18.81 -0.87 29.02
C VAL A 77 -18.67 -0.40 30.47
N GLU A 78 -17.89 -1.11 31.28
CA GLU A 78 -17.71 -0.85 32.71
C GLU A 78 -16.69 0.27 32.96
N LYS A 79 -15.54 0.23 32.28
CA LYS A 79 -14.38 1.10 32.56
C LYS A 79 -14.11 2.12 31.46
N GLY A 80 -14.71 1.97 30.29
CA GLY A 80 -14.51 2.86 29.14
C GLY A 80 -13.26 2.58 28.31
N TRP A 81 -12.46 1.55 28.64
CA TRP A 81 -11.24 1.21 27.91
C TRP A 81 -10.93 -0.29 27.97
N ASN A 82 -10.15 -0.78 26.99
CA ASN A 82 -9.61 -2.13 26.96
C ASN A 82 -8.08 -2.07 27.16
N PRO A 83 -7.50 -2.99 27.95
CA PRO A 83 -6.06 -3.09 28.07
C PRO A 83 -5.42 -3.48 26.73
N LEU A 84 -4.26 -2.89 26.46
CA LEU A 84 -3.44 -3.23 25.29
C LEU A 84 -2.64 -4.49 25.59
N PHE A 85 -2.66 -5.46 24.67
CA PHE A 85 -1.83 -6.65 24.79
C PHE A 85 -0.43 -6.38 24.22
N PRO A 86 0.61 -7.11 24.66
CA PRO A 86 1.96 -6.99 24.10
C PRO A 86 1.99 -7.15 22.56
N VAL A 87 1.13 -8.00 22.01
CA VAL A 87 0.98 -8.19 20.56
C VAL A 87 0.45 -6.94 19.85
N ASP A 88 -0.40 -6.15 20.51
CA ASP A 88 -0.97 -4.92 19.93
C ASP A 88 0.10 -3.83 19.84
N HIS A 89 0.98 -3.77 20.85
CA HIS A 89 2.15 -2.88 20.82
C HIS A 89 3.11 -3.21 19.68
N LEU A 90 3.34 -4.50 19.42
CA LEU A 90 4.18 -4.93 18.29
C LEU A 90 3.50 -4.58 16.96
N LYS A 91 2.21 -4.89 16.81
CA LYS A 91 1.45 -4.66 15.57
C LYS A 91 1.25 -3.18 15.22
N LYS A 92 1.26 -2.27 16.19
CA LYS A 92 1.09 -0.84 15.95
C LYS A 92 2.12 -0.26 14.97
N ASN A 93 3.32 -0.84 14.93
CA ASN A 93 4.42 -0.39 14.07
C ASN A 93 4.54 -1.23 12.79
N LEU A 94 3.68 -2.23 12.59
CA LEU A 94 3.69 -3.04 11.37
C LEU A 94 2.82 -2.36 10.31
N LEU A 95 3.37 -2.24 9.10
CA LEU A 95 2.58 -1.86 7.92
C LEU A 95 1.55 -2.96 7.67
N THR A 96 0.26 -2.59 7.61
CA THR A 96 -0.80 -3.52 7.21
C THR A 96 -0.69 -3.77 5.70
N ILE A 97 0.11 -4.75 5.33
CA ILE A 97 0.25 -5.21 3.96
C ILE A 97 -1.01 -6.05 3.65
N HIS A 98 -1.84 -5.59 2.71
CA HIS A 98 -3.01 -6.35 2.25
C HIS A 98 -2.54 -7.71 1.69
N PRO A 99 -3.26 -8.84 1.86
CA PRO A 99 -2.83 -10.15 1.36
C PRO A 99 -2.50 -10.18 -0.15
N THR A 100 -3.10 -9.29 -0.94
CA THR A 100 -2.74 -9.11 -2.36
C THR A 100 -1.30 -8.65 -2.56
N ALA A 101 -0.70 -7.94 -1.61
CA ALA A 101 0.66 -7.44 -1.73
C ALA A 101 1.76 -8.49 -1.56
N ASN A 102 1.45 -9.68 -1.02
CA ASN A 102 2.36 -10.82 -1.14
C ASN A 102 2.50 -11.30 -2.59
N TYR A 103 1.46 -11.16 -3.43
CA TYR A 103 1.54 -11.47 -4.86
C TYR A 103 2.26 -10.37 -5.67
N PHE A 104 2.39 -9.17 -5.13
CA PHE A 104 3.03 -8.04 -5.80
C PHE A 104 4.57 -8.08 -5.70
N HIS A 105 5.17 -8.92 -4.85
CA HIS A 105 6.64 -9.01 -4.79
C HIS A 105 7.27 -9.81 -5.94
N ASP A 106 6.53 -10.75 -6.53
CA ASP A 106 7.05 -11.64 -7.58
C ASP A 106 6.64 -11.23 -9.00
N MET A 107 5.70 -10.28 -9.16
CA MET A 107 5.24 -9.80 -10.46
C MET A 107 5.88 -8.47 -10.87
N GLU A 108 6.27 -8.38 -12.14
CA GLU A 108 6.48 -7.10 -12.83
C GLU A 108 5.14 -6.34 -12.84
N ASN A 109 4.89 -5.49 -11.84
CA ASN A 109 3.56 -4.88 -11.67
C ASN A 109 3.32 -3.67 -12.58
N ALA A 110 4.38 -3.15 -13.21
CA ALA A 110 4.32 -2.00 -14.07
C ALA A 110 5.30 -2.14 -15.23
N VAL A 111 4.89 -1.66 -16.40
CA VAL A 111 5.75 -1.54 -17.60
C VAL A 111 5.90 -0.07 -17.92
N GLU A 112 7.13 0.34 -18.24
CA GLU A 112 7.41 1.66 -18.77
C GLU A 112 7.26 1.65 -20.29
N VAL A 113 6.36 2.50 -20.81
CA VAL A 113 6.09 2.65 -22.24
C VAL A 113 6.77 3.91 -22.75
N LYS A 114 7.49 3.80 -23.87
CA LYS A 114 8.02 4.96 -24.60
C LYS A 114 6.88 5.68 -25.31
N LEU A 115 6.40 6.77 -24.71
CA LEU A 115 5.32 7.57 -25.26
C LEU A 115 5.84 8.59 -26.29
N THR A 116 5.14 8.70 -27.43
CA THR A 116 5.38 9.74 -28.44
C THR A 116 5.01 11.14 -27.93
N GLU A 117 5.38 12.20 -28.66
CA GLU A 117 5.22 13.59 -28.18
C GLU A 117 3.77 13.95 -27.81
N GLU A 118 2.79 13.41 -28.52
CA GLU A 118 1.35 13.61 -28.29
C GLU A 118 0.92 13.11 -26.91
N PHE A 119 1.56 12.06 -26.40
CA PHE A 119 1.24 11.45 -25.10
C PHE A 119 2.21 11.86 -23.99
N SER A 120 3.09 12.84 -24.23
CA SER A 120 4.14 13.24 -23.27
C SER A 120 3.63 13.81 -21.94
N ARG A 121 2.34 14.17 -21.85
CA ARG A 121 1.67 14.56 -20.59
C ARG A 121 1.20 13.37 -19.75
N LYS A 122 1.15 12.16 -20.31
CA LYS A 122 0.76 10.95 -19.59
C LYS A 122 1.98 10.33 -18.92
N HIS A 123 1.77 9.73 -17.75
CA HIS A 123 2.84 9.03 -17.03
C HIS A 123 3.27 7.78 -17.83
N PRO A 124 4.58 7.54 -18.03
CA PRO A 124 5.05 6.45 -18.89
C PRO A 124 4.93 5.06 -18.24
N ALA A 125 4.85 4.98 -16.91
CA ALA A 125 4.66 3.70 -16.21
C ALA A 125 3.17 3.38 -16.06
N PHE A 126 2.77 2.19 -16.53
CA PHE A 126 1.40 1.68 -16.47
C PHE A 126 1.35 0.34 -15.74
N PRO A 127 0.31 0.09 -14.92
CA PRO A 127 0.05 -1.23 -14.36
C PRO A 127 -0.09 -2.30 -15.45
N VAL A 128 0.49 -3.49 -15.23
CA VAL A 128 0.38 -4.61 -16.18
C VAL A 128 -1.07 -5.03 -16.42
N SER A 129 -1.96 -4.84 -15.44
CA SER A 129 -3.39 -5.11 -15.59
C SER A 129 -4.08 -4.26 -16.66
N LEU A 130 -3.50 -3.11 -17.02
CA LEU A 130 -4.02 -2.23 -18.08
C LEU A 130 -3.44 -2.56 -19.47
N ILE A 131 -2.48 -3.47 -19.55
CA ILE A 131 -1.83 -3.87 -20.80
C ILE A 131 -2.55 -5.09 -21.35
N LYS A 132 -2.97 -5.02 -22.61
CA LYS A 132 -3.57 -6.15 -23.33
C LYS A 132 -2.70 -6.50 -24.53
N PRO A 133 -2.37 -7.78 -24.76
CA PRO A 133 -1.72 -8.18 -26.00
C PRO A 133 -2.62 -7.81 -27.18
N TYR A 134 -2.02 -7.15 -28.17
CA TYR A 134 -2.71 -6.86 -29.41
C TYR A 134 -2.72 -8.10 -30.29
N PHE A 135 -3.90 -8.48 -30.77
CA PHE A 135 -4.06 -9.53 -31.77
C PHE A 135 -4.65 -8.89 -33.02
N GLN A 136 -3.98 -9.07 -34.16
CA GLN A 136 -4.51 -8.62 -35.44
C GLN A 136 -5.79 -9.40 -35.76
N THR A 137 -6.85 -8.70 -36.13
CA THR A 137 -8.11 -9.33 -36.49
C THR A 137 -7.96 -9.98 -37.86
N GLU A 138 -8.13 -11.30 -37.96
CA GLU A 138 -8.29 -12.00 -39.24
C GLU A 138 -9.66 -11.65 -39.84
N GLU A 139 -9.68 -10.70 -40.78
CA GLU A 139 -10.92 -10.20 -41.38
C GLU A 139 -11.70 -11.28 -42.14
N ASP A 140 -11.01 -12.25 -42.74
CA ASP A 140 -11.61 -13.34 -43.52
C ASP A 140 -12.40 -14.34 -42.67
N LYS A 141 -12.05 -14.49 -41.39
CA LYS A 141 -12.63 -15.50 -40.50
C LYS A 141 -13.87 -15.00 -39.77
N PHE A 142 -14.02 -13.67 -39.62
CA PHE A 142 -15.10 -13.05 -38.86
C PHE A 142 -15.59 -11.73 -39.49
N PRO A 143 -16.28 -11.78 -40.65
CA PRO A 143 -16.66 -10.60 -41.44
C PRO A 143 -17.65 -9.65 -40.72
N SER A 144 -18.37 -10.13 -39.71
CA SER A 144 -19.37 -9.34 -38.96
C SER A 144 -18.80 -8.55 -37.76
N ARG A 145 -17.49 -8.65 -37.48
CA ARG A 145 -16.88 -8.01 -36.30
C ARG A 145 -16.59 -6.53 -36.58
N LYS A 146 -16.96 -5.64 -35.64
CA LYS A 146 -16.59 -4.21 -35.72
C LYS A 146 -15.07 -4.09 -35.77
N LYS A 147 -14.55 -3.35 -36.76
CA LYS A 147 -13.11 -3.07 -36.90
C LYS A 147 -12.64 -2.29 -35.66
N ASN A 148 -11.64 -2.83 -34.97
CA ASN A 148 -10.95 -2.09 -33.91
C ASN A 148 -10.18 -0.92 -34.54
N PRO A 149 -10.02 0.21 -33.83
CA PRO A 149 -9.18 1.30 -34.32
C PRO A 149 -7.78 0.77 -34.65
N THR A 150 -7.24 1.21 -35.79
CA THR A 150 -5.89 0.85 -36.23
C THR A 150 -4.91 1.18 -35.11
N PRO A 151 -4.10 0.22 -34.63
CA PRO A 151 -3.11 0.49 -33.60
C PRO A 151 -2.20 1.65 -34.05
N PRO A 152 -1.72 2.48 -33.11
CA PRO A 152 -0.65 3.40 -33.42
C PRO A 152 0.56 2.61 -33.94
N GLU A 153 1.17 3.11 -35.00
CA GLU A 153 2.34 2.48 -35.62
C GLU A 153 3.47 2.40 -34.59
N ILE A 154 4.00 1.19 -34.38
CA ILE A 154 5.15 0.96 -33.50
C ILE A 154 6.37 1.42 -34.28
N VAL A 155 6.78 2.67 -34.06
CA VAL A 155 8.02 3.19 -34.66
C VAL A 155 9.20 2.56 -33.93
N GLU A 156 9.98 1.74 -34.63
CA GLU A 156 11.30 1.34 -34.15
C GLU A 156 12.20 2.58 -34.08
N VAL A 157 12.31 3.15 -32.88
CA VAL A 157 13.17 4.31 -32.66
C VAL A 157 14.62 3.80 -32.64
N GLU A 158 15.29 3.89 -33.79
CA GLU A 158 16.75 3.78 -33.85
C GLU A 158 17.38 4.68 -32.77
N ASP A 159 18.37 4.16 -32.03
CA ASP A 159 19.06 4.87 -30.95
C ASP A 159 19.94 6.05 -31.44
N SER A 160 19.75 6.46 -32.70
CA SER A 160 20.25 7.69 -33.27
C SER A 160 19.73 8.89 -32.45
N PRO A 161 20.58 9.88 -32.10
CA PRO A 161 20.14 11.06 -31.38
C PRO A 161 19.16 11.84 -32.27
N GLY A 162 17.86 11.66 -32.00
CA GLY A 162 16.80 12.39 -32.68
C GLY A 162 16.93 13.91 -32.50
N PRO A 163 16.15 14.71 -33.23
CA PRO A 163 16.22 16.17 -33.14
C PRO A 163 16.01 16.70 -31.72
N VAL A 164 16.63 17.83 -31.39
CA VAL A 164 16.56 18.45 -30.06
C VAL A 164 15.13 18.88 -29.76
N LYS A 165 14.55 18.35 -28.67
CA LYS A 165 13.22 18.75 -28.18
C LYS A 165 13.31 20.07 -27.40
N LYS A 166 14.12 20.09 -26.34
CA LYS A 166 14.25 21.26 -25.45
C LYS A 166 15.54 21.20 -24.62
N ILE A 167 16.06 22.38 -24.28
CA ILE A 167 17.10 22.56 -23.27
C ILE A 167 16.43 22.77 -21.89
N ILE A 168 16.80 21.94 -20.92
CA ILE A 168 16.17 21.94 -19.59
C ILE A 168 16.98 22.76 -18.58
N LYS A 169 18.29 22.55 -18.56
CA LYS A 169 19.20 23.17 -17.59
C LYS A 169 20.46 23.65 -18.27
N ALA A 170 21.12 24.60 -17.63
CA ALA A 170 22.47 25.04 -17.97
C ALA A 170 23.34 24.92 -16.73
N ARG A 171 24.60 24.53 -16.93
CA ARG A 171 25.64 24.49 -15.89
C ARG A 171 26.93 25.10 -16.43
N LYS A 172 27.76 25.64 -15.53
CA LYS A 172 29.09 26.17 -15.84
C LYS A 172 30.11 25.23 -15.21
N ILE A 173 31.03 24.71 -16.01
CA ILE A 173 32.07 23.78 -15.56
C ILE A 173 33.42 24.32 -16.01
N ARG A 174 34.46 24.11 -15.22
CA ARG A 174 35.83 24.44 -15.60
C ARG A 174 36.51 23.19 -16.16
N LEU A 175 36.82 23.20 -17.45
CA LEU A 175 37.50 22.12 -18.18
C LEU A 175 38.79 22.68 -18.77
N ASN A 176 39.93 22.03 -18.53
CA ASN A 176 41.25 22.46 -18.99
C ASN A 176 41.56 23.94 -18.66
N GLY A 177 41.22 24.37 -17.45
CA GLY A 177 41.45 25.75 -16.98
C GLY A 177 40.49 26.81 -17.52
N LYS A 178 39.65 26.48 -18.53
CA LYS A 178 38.66 27.38 -19.14
C LYS A 178 37.24 27.10 -18.62
N ASP A 179 36.50 28.16 -18.40
CA ASP A 179 35.10 28.10 -18.01
C ASP A 179 34.21 27.83 -19.23
N GLN A 180 33.60 26.65 -19.29
CA GLN A 180 32.67 26.26 -20.37
C GLN A 180 31.24 26.10 -19.85
N ARG A 181 30.26 26.52 -20.66
CA ARG A 181 28.84 26.29 -20.37
C ARG A 181 28.38 25.01 -21.06
N GLN A 182 27.67 24.18 -20.32
CA GLN A 182 26.99 23.00 -20.84
C GLN A 182 25.49 23.12 -20.62
N TYR A 183 24.73 22.54 -21.54
CA TYR A 183 23.28 22.56 -21.56
C TYR A 183 22.77 21.12 -21.52
N LEU A 184 21.78 20.85 -20.67
CA LEU A 184 21.11 19.56 -20.60
C LEU A 184 20.06 19.51 -21.70
N VAL A 185 20.39 18.77 -22.75
CA VAL A 185 19.60 18.64 -23.97
C VAL A 185 18.72 17.39 -23.88
N ARG A 186 17.42 17.58 -24.10
CA ARG A 186 16.45 16.49 -24.25
C ARG A 186 16.14 16.29 -25.73
N PHE A 187 16.27 15.06 -26.19
CA PHE A 187 15.98 14.66 -27.57
C PHE A 187 14.52 14.24 -27.74
N LYS A 188 14.00 14.35 -28.97
CA LYS A 188 12.68 13.81 -29.31
C LYS A 188 12.69 12.27 -29.22
N ASN A 189 11.55 11.70 -28.84
CA ASN A 189 11.32 10.24 -28.74
C ASN A 189 12.26 9.47 -27.78
N GLN A 190 12.95 10.17 -26.87
CA GLN A 190 13.75 9.56 -25.81
C GLN A 190 13.17 9.87 -24.42
N THR A 191 13.36 8.94 -23.49
CA THR A 191 12.99 9.10 -22.08
C THR A 191 13.76 10.26 -21.45
N ALA A 192 13.23 10.83 -20.36
CA ALA A 192 13.84 11.99 -19.71
C ALA A 192 15.27 11.70 -19.20
N ASP A 193 15.55 10.44 -18.88
CA ASP A 193 16.82 9.98 -18.31
C ASP A 193 17.95 9.90 -19.35
N LYS A 194 17.61 9.79 -20.64
CA LYS A 194 18.58 9.81 -21.74
C LYS A 194 19.09 11.23 -22.08
N GLY A 195 18.74 12.26 -21.30
CA GLY A 195 19.21 13.63 -21.51
C GLY A 195 20.73 13.74 -21.40
N LYS A 196 21.38 14.38 -22.38
CA LYS A 196 22.85 14.53 -22.43
C LYS A 196 23.26 15.98 -22.17
N TRP A 197 24.36 16.16 -21.44
CA TRP A 197 25.01 17.45 -21.27
C TRP A 197 25.90 17.73 -22.48
N LEU A 198 25.54 18.74 -23.26
CA LEU A 198 26.27 19.14 -24.46
C LEU A 198 26.83 20.55 -24.31
N ALA A 199 28.01 20.80 -24.88
CA ALA A 199 28.56 22.15 -25.03
C ALA A 199 27.74 22.96 -26.03
N GLU A 200 27.83 24.30 -25.97
CA GLU A 200 27.14 25.22 -26.89
C GLU A 200 27.31 24.82 -28.36
N ASP A 201 28.54 24.46 -28.75
CA ASP A 201 28.92 24.12 -30.13
C ASP A 201 28.47 22.72 -30.56
N ALA A 202 28.17 21.85 -29.60
CA ALA A 202 27.79 20.46 -29.83
C ALA A 202 26.27 20.25 -29.82
N VAL A 203 25.47 21.30 -29.62
CA VAL A 203 24.00 21.22 -29.66
C VAL A 203 23.51 21.31 -31.11
N PRO A 204 22.83 20.27 -31.65
CA PRO A 204 22.19 20.36 -32.97
C PRO A 204 21.17 21.50 -33.00
N ASP A 205 21.22 22.34 -34.03
CA ASP A 205 20.41 23.58 -34.15
C ASP A 205 20.48 24.49 -32.91
N GLY A 206 21.64 24.51 -32.24
CA GLY A 206 21.85 25.13 -30.93
C GLY A 206 21.37 26.59 -30.86
N ASN A 207 21.56 27.38 -31.91
CA ASN A 207 21.18 28.80 -31.93
C ASN A 207 19.70 29.04 -31.62
N LEU A 208 18.80 28.25 -32.22
CA LEU A 208 17.36 28.40 -32.01
C LEU A 208 16.97 27.96 -30.59
N HIS A 209 17.47 26.81 -30.16
CA HIS A 209 17.12 26.21 -28.87
C HIS A 209 17.70 26.99 -27.68
N LEU A 210 18.93 27.49 -27.80
CA LEU A 210 19.59 28.32 -26.80
C LEU A 210 18.91 29.68 -26.67
N ARG A 211 18.49 30.29 -27.79
CA ARG A 211 17.75 31.55 -27.76
C ARG A 211 16.42 31.37 -27.02
N ARG A 212 15.64 30.33 -27.35
CA ARG A 212 14.38 30.01 -26.67
C ARG A 212 14.58 29.78 -25.17
N PHE A 213 15.62 29.03 -24.78
CA PHE A 213 15.95 28.76 -23.37
C PHE A 213 16.37 30.03 -22.60
N ARG A 214 17.18 30.90 -23.21
CA ARG A 214 17.60 32.17 -22.60
C ARG A 214 16.41 33.11 -22.39
N VAL A 215 15.46 33.15 -23.32
CA VAL A 215 14.23 33.93 -23.19
C VAL A 215 13.35 33.39 -22.05
N SER A 216 13.09 32.08 -22.00
CA SER A 216 12.25 31.49 -20.95
C SER A 216 12.82 31.68 -19.53
N ARG A 217 14.15 31.63 -19.39
CA ARG A 217 14.84 31.90 -18.12
C ARG A 217 14.73 33.36 -17.67
N ARG A 218 14.61 34.31 -18.61
CA ARG A 218 14.43 35.73 -18.27
C ARG A 218 13.00 36.00 -17.79
N THR A 219 12.00 35.39 -18.45
CA THR A 219 10.58 35.55 -18.08
C THR A 219 10.23 34.88 -16.75
N GLU A 220 10.85 33.73 -16.43
CA GLU A 220 10.68 33.09 -15.11
C GLU A 220 11.23 33.96 -13.96
N LYS A 221 12.34 34.65 -14.20
CA LYS A 221 12.94 35.54 -13.19
C LYS A 221 12.14 36.82 -12.95
N SER A 222 11.41 37.32 -13.94
CA SER A 222 10.59 38.53 -13.81
C SER A 222 9.25 38.29 -13.09
N HIS A 223 8.79 37.03 -12.96
CA HIS A 223 7.55 36.68 -12.24
C HIS A 223 7.79 36.32 -10.76
N GLN A 224 9.02 36.38 -10.28
CA GLN A 224 9.40 36.11 -8.88
C GLN A 224 9.79 37.38 -8.10
N LEU A 225 9.53 38.55 -8.69
CA LEU A 225 9.63 39.88 -8.08
C LEU A 225 8.22 40.46 -7.97
#